data_AF-D0LV86-F1
#
_entry.id   AF-D0LV86-F1
#
_cell.length_a   1.000
_cell.length_b   1.000
_cell.length_c   1.000
_cell.angle_alpha   90.00
_cell.angle_beta   90.00
_cell.angle_gamma   90.00
#
_symmetry.space_group_name_H-M   'P 1'
#
loop_
_entity.id
_entity.type
_entity.pdbx_description
1 polymer ?
#
loop_
_entity_poly.entity_id
_entity_poly.type
_entity_poly.pdbx_seq_one_letter_code
_entity_poly.pdbx_strand_id
1 'polypeptide(L)'
;MPYRLLGAAAGCWVHCAAMQAARDLRVFVYAGFDLLLAVLYALLLFVVVPNRIGWAQVLFALVCAALAAMGAAMLLRRPWSWWLGVGACLSLLALTAVLLLLLVMSAALLAGVYGSFGQAGALLTLVIAALVIEGLALLPALQLGYLLKGAGRRAFGRS
;
A
#
# COMPACT_ATOMS: atom_id res chain seq x y z
N MET A 1 32.75 41.30 17.41
CA MET A 1 32.94 40.21 16.44
C MET A 1 31.98 39.03 16.73
N PRO A 2 30.69 39.09 16.35
CA PRO A 2 29.72 38.00 16.64
C PRO A 2 29.44 37.03 15.46
N TYR A 3 29.98 37.25 14.27
CA TYR A 3 29.65 36.47 13.06
C TYR A 3 30.23 35.05 13.00
N ARG A 4 31.21 34.69 13.86
CA ARG A 4 31.79 33.33 13.88
C ARG A 4 30.92 32.27 14.57
N LEU A 5 30.00 32.67 15.45
CA LEU A 5 29.13 31.71 16.17
C LEU A 5 27.95 31.21 15.32
N LEU A 6 27.50 32.00 14.33
CA LEU A 6 26.43 31.61 13.41
C LEU A 6 26.85 30.49 12.43
N GLY A 7 28.13 30.46 12.03
CA GLY A 7 28.65 29.43 11.11
C GLY A 7 28.74 28.03 11.74
N ALA A 8 29.10 27.95 13.03
CA ALA A 8 29.20 26.67 13.75
C ALA A 8 27.83 26.03 14.01
N ALA A 9 26.81 26.84 14.29
CA ALA A 9 25.44 26.36 14.40
C ALA A 9 24.95 25.77 13.06
N ALA A 10 25.11 26.52 11.95
CA ALA A 10 24.67 26.09 10.63
C ALA A 10 25.28 24.75 10.18
N GLY A 11 26.57 24.50 10.46
CA GLY A 11 27.23 23.22 10.16
C GLY A 11 26.64 22.03 10.94
N CYS A 12 26.28 22.23 12.21
CA CYS A 12 25.66 21.20 13.05
C CYS A 12 24.27 20.81 12.53
N TRP A 13 23.46 21.78 12.08
CA TRP A 13 22.15 21.52 11.47
C TRP A 13 22.27 20.71 10.18
N VAL A 14 23.28 20.99 9.34
CA VAL A 14 23.50 20.25 8.09
C VAL A 14 23.96 18.81 8.36
N HIS A 15 24.83 18.58 9.34
CA HIS A 15 25.25 17.22 9.72
C HIS A 15 24.14 16.42 10.42
N CYS A 16 23.35 17.03 11.31
CA CYS A 16 22.17 16.39 11.91
C CYS A 16 21.10 16.08 10.85
N ALA A 17 20.80 17.02 9.94
CA ALA A 17 19.86 16.79 8.85
C ALA A 17 20.33 15.69 7.89
N ALA A 18 21.64 15.61 7.60
CA ALA A 18 22.23 14.54 6.82
C ALA A 18 22.14 13.18 7.54
N MET A 19 22.36 13.12 8.86
CA MET A 19 22.16 11.89 9.64
C MET A 19 20.68 11.48 9.76
N GLN A 20 19.74 12.44 9.78
CA GLN A 20 18.30 12.16 9.79
C GLN A 20 17.80 11.68 8.42
N ALA A 21 18.30 12.26 7.33
CA ALA A 21 18.04 11.79 5.96
C ALA A 21 18.62 10.38 5.72
N ALA A 22 19.71 10.03 6.40
CA ALA A 22 20.34 8.71 6.30
C ALA A 22 19.57 7.57 7.00
N ARG A 23 18.52 7.85 7.80
CA ARG A 23 17.87 6.84 8.65
C ARG A 23 16.34 6.85 8.67
N ASP A 24 15.68 7.26 7.60
CA ASP A 24 14.23 7.06 7.50
C ASP A 24 13.91 5.58 7.18
N LEU A 25 14.08 4.71 8.20
CA LEU A 25 13.92 3.26 8.13
C LEU A 25 12.52 2.85 7.60
N ARG A 26 11.53 3.71 7.82
CA ARG A 26 10.14 3.53 7.37
C ARG A 26 10.03 3.23 5.88
N VAL A 27 10.86 3.85 5.05
CA VAL A 27 10.84 3.62 3.59
C VAL A 27 11.20 2.17 3.26
N PHE A 28 12.21 1.61 3.94
CA PHE A 28 12.61 0.22 3.74
C PHE A 28 11.59 -0.76 4.33
N VAL A 29 10.96 -0.41 5.44
CA VAL A 29 9.91 -1.23 6.04
C VAL A 29 8.72 -1.33 5.09
N TYR A 30 8.20 -0.21 4.58
CA TYR A 30 7.09 -0.24 3.60
C TYR A 30 7.47 -0.95 2.31
N ALA A 31 8.66 -0.66 1.75
CA ALA A 31 9.12 -1.34 0.55
C ALA A 31 9.26 -2.86 0.74
N GLY A 32 9.79 -3.28 1.90
CA GLY A 32 9.93 -4.69 2.25
C GLY A 32 8.57 -5.39 2.35
N PHE A 33 7.60 -4.76 3.02
CA PHE A 33 6.24 -5.31 3.10
C PHE A 33 5.53 -5.35 1.74
N ASP A 34 5.65 -4.31 0.93
CA ASP A 34 5.08 -4.25 -0.43
C ASP A 34 5.59 -5.41 -1.29
N LEU A 35 6.91 -5.63 -1.31
CA LEU A 35 7.54 -6.70 -2.07
C LEU A 35 7.21 -8.08 -1.49
N LEU A 36 7.19 -8.22 -0.17
CA LEU A 36 6.83 -9.47 0.49
C LEU A 36 5.38 -9.87 0.15
N LEU A 37 4.44 -8.92 0.22
CA LEU A 37 3.04 -9.15 -0.15
C LEU A 37 2.90 -9.45 -1.64
N ALA A 38 3.63 -8.75 -2.51
CA ALA A 38 3.63 -9.03 -3.94
C ALA A 38 4.07 -10.48 -4.23
N VAL A 39 5.13 -10.95 -3.58
CA VAL A 39 5.62 -12.33 -3.72
C VAL A 39 4.61 -13.33 -3.15
N LEU A 40 4.07 -13.06 -1.96
CA LEU A 40 3.08 -13.94 -1.32
C LEU A 40 1.82 -14.08 -2.18
N TYR A 41 1.29 -12.98 -2.72
CA TYR A 41 0.12 -13.01 -3.60
C TYR A 41 0.41 -13.64 -4.95
N ALA A 42 1.60 -13.45 -5.51
CA ALA A 42 2.01 -14.16 -6.73
C ALA A 42 2.06 -15.68 -6.49
N LEU A 43 2.64 -16.13 -5.37
CA LEU A 43 2.66 -17.54 -4.99
C LEU A 43 1.24 -18.09 -4.80
N LEU A 44 0.38 -17.34 -4.12
CA LEU A 44 -1.02 -17.71 -3.93
C LEU A 44 -1.73 -17.87 -5.29
N LEU A 45 -1.52 -16.93 -6.21
CA LEU A 45 -2.13 -16.92 -7.54
C LEU A 45 -1.67 -18.10 -8.41
N PHE A 46 -0.37 -18.39 -8.43
CA PHE A 46 0.21 -19.37 -9.35
C PHE A 46 0.28 -20.79 -8.79
N VAL A 47 0.30 -20.96 -7.46
CA VAL A 47 0.50 -22.27 -6.82
C VAL A 47 -0.78 -22.78 -6.15
N VAL A 48 -1.49 -21.91 -5.42
CA VAL A 48 -2.57 -22.35 -4.51
C VAL A 48 -3.94 -22.30 -5.18
N VAL A 49 -4.21 -21.27 -5.99
CA VAL A 49 -5.54 -21.02 -6.55
C VAL A 49 -5.56 -21.45 -8.02
N PRO A 50 -6.09 -22.63 -8.36
CA PRO A 50 -6.33 -23.02 -9.75
C PRO A 50 -7.48 -22.18 -10.33
N ASN A 51 -7.16 -20.96 -10.76
CA ASN A 51 -8.13 -20.03 -11.31
C ASN A 51 -8.36 -20.34 -12.79
N ARG A 52 -9.57 -20.71 -13.18
CA ARG A 52 -9.94 -20.95 -14.60
C ARG A 52 -10.49 -19.69 -15.29
N ILE A 53 -10.73 -18.63 -14.53
CA ILE A 53 -11.35 -17.41 -15.02
C ILE A 53 -10.25 -16.38 -15.35
N GLY A 54 -9.99 -16.18 -16.64
CA GLY A 54 -8.88 -15.34 -17.12
C GLY A 54 -8.92 -13.90 -16.62
N TRP A 55 -10.09 -13.25 -16.55
CA TRP A 55 -10.18 -11.87 -16.07
C TRP A 55 -9.81 -11.73 -14.58
N ALA A 56 -10.14 -12.74 -13.77
CA ALA A 56 -9.76 -12.74 -12.36
C ALA A 56 -8.25 -12.88 -12.20
N GLN A 57 -7.60 -13.72 -13.03
CA GLN A 57 -6.13 -13.81 -13.04
C GLN A 57 -5.47 -12.46 -13.39
N VAL A 58 -6.01 -11.73 -14.36
CA VAL A 58 -5.50 -10.40 -14.74
C VAL A 58 -5.62 -9.42 -13.58
N LEU A 59 -6.75 -9.40 -12.86
CA LEU A 59 -6.92 -8.53 -11.70
C LEU A 59 -5.91 -8.85 -10.59
N PHE A 60 -5.70 -10.12 -10.27
CA PHE A 60 -4.69 -10.52 -9.28
C PHE A 60 -3.27 -10.17 -9.71
N ALA A 61 -2.95 -10.37 -11.00
CA ALA A 61 -1.65 -9.98 -11.54
C ALA A 61 -1.44 -8.46 -11.45
N LEU A 62 -2.47 -7.66 -11.71
CA LEU A 62 -2.43 -6.20 -11.55
C LEU A 62 -2.20 -5.78 -10.09
N VAL A 63 -2.83 -6.46 -9.12
CA VAL A 63 -2.58 -6.22 -7.69
C VAL A 63 -1.12 -6.52 -7.34
N CYS A 64 -0.59 -7.66 -7.77
CA CYS A 64 0.80 -8.04 -7.53
C CYS A 64 1.77 -7.03 -8.17
N ALA A 65 1.47 -6.60 -9.40
CA ALA A 65 2.27 -5.61 -10.11
C ALA A 65 2.23 -4.24 -9.42
N ALA A 66 1.07 -3.81 -8.92
CA ALA A 66 0.91 -2.56 -8.18
C ALA A 66 1.73 -2.56 -6.88
N LEU A 67 1.67 -3.65 -6.10
CA LEU A 67 2.48 -3.82 -4.89
C LEU A 67 3.98 -3.82 -5.21
N ALA A 68 4.40 -4.57 -6.24
CA ALA A 68 5.79 -4.58 -6.67
C ALA A 68 6.27 -3.18 -7.12
N ALA A 69 5.42 -2.46 -7.87
CA ALA A 69 5.70 -1.10 -8.32
C ALA A 69 5.80 -0.12 -7.14
N MET A 70 4.95 -0.25 -6.11
CA MET A 70 5.03 0.56 -4.89
C MET A 70 6.33 0.32 -4.14
N GLY A 71 6.70 -0.96 -3.92
CA GLY A 71 7.94 -1.32 -3.26
C GLY A 71 9.17 -0.80 -4.02
N ALA A 72 9.20 -0.99 -5.34
CA ALA A 72 10.27 -0.46 -6.19
C ALA A 72 10.32 1.08 -6.17
N ALA A 73 9.17 1.76 -6.23
CA ALA A 73 9.08 3.21 -6.19
C ALA A 73 9.62 3.80 -4.87
N MET A 74 9.38 3.13 -3.75
CA MET A 74 9.93 3.50 -2.45
C MET A 74 11.47 3.37 -2.41
N LEU A 75 12.03 2.32 -3.02
CA LEU A 75 13.47 2.11 -3.07
C LEU A 75 14.19 3.11 -3.99
N LEU A 76 13.55 3.51 -5.09
CA LEU A 76 14.14 4.41 -6.09
C LEU A 76 14.34 5.86 -5.59
N ARG A 77 13.52 6.33 -4.64
CA ARG A 77 13.63 7.67 -4.01
C ARG A 77 13.77 8.85 -4.98
N ARG A 78 13.12 8.78 -6.15
CA ARG A 78 13.20 9.82 -7.18
C ARG A 78 11.90 10.65 -7.21
N PRO A 79 11.90 11.88 -7.73
CA PRO A 79 10.71 12.75 -7.71
C PRO A 79 9.52 12.20 -8.51
N TRP A 80 9.77 11.45 -9.57
CA TRP A 80 8.75 10.72 -10.32
C TRP A 80 8.17 9.50 -9.57
N SER A 81 8.93 8.88 -8.65
CA SER A 81 8.50 7.68 -7.95
C SER A 81 7.49 8.00 -6.85
N TRP A 82 7.46 9.25 -6.39
CA TRP A 82 6.39 9.74 -5.53
C TRP A 82 5.01 9.68 -6.22
N TRP A 83 4.91 10.13 -7.47
CA TRP A 83 3.65 10.05 -8.23
C TRP A 83 3.22 8.60 -8.47
N LEU A 84 4.18 7.73 -8.80
CA LEU A 84 3.92 6.30 -8.97
C LEU A 84 3.42 5.67 -7.66
N GLY A 85 4.08 5.97 -6.53
CA GLY A 85 3.67 5.47 -5.21
C GLY A 85 2.28 5.95 -4.81
N VAL A 86 1.97 7.24 -4.98
CA VAL A 86 0.64 7.79 -4.70
C VAL A 86 -0.43 7.19 -5.60
N GLY A 87 -0.17 7.12 -6.91
CA GLY A 87 -1.10 6.56 -7.89
C GLY A 87 -1.39 5.08 -7.62
N ALA A 88 -0.35 4.31 -7.32
CA ALA A 88 -0.50 2.89 -6.98
C ALA A 88 -1.28 2.69 -5.67
N CYS A 89 -0.97 3.44 -4.61
CA CYS A 89 -1.74 3.38 -3.36
C CYS A 89 -3.23 3.72 -3.59
N LEU A 90 -3.52 4.79 -4.35
CA LEU A 90 -4.90 5.17 -4.67
C LEU A 90 -5.61 4.09 -5.50
N SER A 91 -4.92 3.49 -6.47
CA SER A 91 -5.49 2.41 -7.29
C SER A 91 -5.83 1.16 -6.47
N LEU A 92 -4.98 0.78 -5.51
CA LEU A 92 -5.25 -0.34 -4.61
C LEU A 92 -6.40 -0.04 -3.65
N LEU A 93 -6.47 1.18 -3.11
CA LEU A 93 -7.59 1.59 -2.26
C LEU A 93 -8.91 1.62 -3.04
N ALA A 94 -8.90 2.14 -4.26
CA ALA A 94 -10.07 2.14 -5.15
C ALA A 94 -10.51 0.71 -5.49
N LEU A 95 -9.56 -0.16 -5.85
CA LEU A 95 -9.83 -1.57 -6.12
C LEU A 95 -10.41 -2.28 -4.89
N THR A 96 -9.87 -1.99 -3.71
CA THR A 96 -10.38 -2.56 -2.45
C THR A 96 -11.81 -2.10 -2.18
N ALA A 97 -12.12 -0.81 -2.38
CA ALA A 97 -13.48 -0.30 -2.25
C ALA A 97 -14.46 -0.99 -3.21
N VAL A 98 -14.05 -1.21 -4.47
CA VAL A 98 -14.85 -1.95 -5.46
C VAL A 98 -15.07 -3.40 -5.01
N LEU A 99 -14.02 -4.10 -4.57
CA LEU A 99 -14.14 -5.47 -4.08
C LEU A 99 -15.09 -5.58 -2.89
N LEU A 100 -15.02 -4.65 -1.94
CA LEU A 100 -15.94 -4.60 -0.80
C LEU A 100 -17.38 -4.37 -1.24
N LEU A 101 -17.61 -3.46 -2.20
CA LEU A 101 -18.95 -3.24 -2.76
C LEU A 101 -19.50 -4.52 -3.39
N LEU A 102 -18.70 -5.21 -4.21
CA LEU A 102 -19.09 -6.48 -4.83
C LEU A 102 -19.37 -7.56 -3.78
N LEU A 103 -18.56 -7.61 -2.71
CA LEU A 103 -18.78 -8.54 -1.59
C LEU A 103 -20.10 -8.27 -0.89
N VAL A 104 -20.39 -7.00 -0.58
CA VAL A 104 -21.63 -6.59 0.10
C VAL A 104 -22.86 -6.86 -0.78
N MET A 105 -22.79 -6.55 -2.07
CA MET A 105 -23.85 -6.89 -3.03
C MET A 105 -24.08 -8.41 -3.07
N SER A 106 -23.01 -9.21 -3.12
CA SER A 106 -23.10 -10.67 -3.11
C SER A 106 -23.72 -11.18 -1.81
N ALA A 107 -23.29 -10.68 -0.65
CA ALA A 107 -23.82 -11.05 0.64
C ALA A 107 -25.32 -10.73 0.77
N ALA A 108 -25.74 -9.55 0.30
CA ALA A 108 -27.15 -9.15 0.31
C ALA A 108 -28.01 -10.07 -0.56
N LEU A 109 -27.52 -10.44 -1.75
CA LEU A 109 -28.21 -11.40 -2.63
C LEU A 109 -28.30 -12.78 -2.00
N LEU A 110 -27.22 -13.27 -1.37
CA LEU A 110 -27.24 -14.57 -0.69
C LEU A 110 -28.24 -14.58 0.46
N ALA A 111 -28.25 -13.54 1.30
CA ALA A 111 -29.18 -13.41 2.40
C ALA A 111 -30.65 -13.36 1.91
N GLY A 112 -30.91 -12.66 0.81
CA GLY A 112 -32.25 -12.53 0.24
C GLY A 112 -32.80 -13.84 -0.36
N VAL A 113 -31.97 -14.60 -1.08
CA VAL A 113 -32.42 -15.81 -1.79
C VAL A 113 -32.43 -17.05 -0.89
N TYR A 114 -31.44 -17.19 -0.01
CA TYR A 114 -31.22 -18.43 0.76
C TYR A 114 -31.71 -18.37 2.22
N GLY A 115 -32.36 -17.27 2.64
CA GLY A 115 -32.90 -17.12 3.98
C GLY A 115 -31.85 -17.36 5.07
N SER A 116 -32.09 -18.31 5.98
CA SER A 116 -31.18 -18.64 7.10
C SER A 116 -29.81 -19.17 6.65
N PHE A 117 -29.74 -19.94 5.55
CA PHE A 117 -28.46 -20.36 4.97
C PHE A 117 -27.69 -19.16 4.39
N GLY A 118 -28.40 -18.19 3.82
CA GLY A 118 -27.83 -16.95 3.32
C GLY A 118 -27.20 -16.09 4.42
N GLN A 119 -27.77 -16.11 5.63
CA GLN A 119 -27.22 -15.39 6.79
C GLN A 119 -25.82 -15.92 7.20
N ALA A 120 -25.61 -17.24 7.17
CA ALA A 120 -24.29 -17.83 7.42
C ALA A 120 -23.27 -17.38 6.36
N GLY A 121 -23.67 -17.34 5.08
CA GLY A 121 -22.84 -16.82 3.99
C GLY A 121 -22.51 -15.33 4.14
N ALA A 122 -23.45 -14.52 4.63
CA ALA A 122 -23.22 -13.10 4.90
C ALA A 122 -22.18 -12.90 6.02
N LEU A 123 -22.23 -13.70 7.09
CA LEU A 123 -21.23 -13.66 8.17
C LEU A 123 -19.83 -14.01 7.65
N LEU A 124 -19.70 -15.06 6.84
CA LEU A 124 -18.43 -15.42 6.21
C LEU A 124 -17.92 -14.29 5.31
N THR A 125 -18.81 -13.65 4.56
CA THR A 125 -18.46 -12.51 3.71
C THR A 125 -17.91 -11.33 4.51
N LEU A 126 -18.43 -11.06 5.72
CA LEU A 126 -17.87 -10.03 6.61
C LEU A 126 -16.43 -10.36 7.05
N VAL A 127 -16.14 -11.63 7.35
CA VAL A 127 -14.78 -12.07 7.69
C VAL A 127 -13.84 -11.88 6.49
N ILE A 128 -14.28 -12.25 5.29
CA ILE A 128 -13.50 -12.05 4.06
C ILE A 128 -13.29 -10.55 3.79
N ALA A 129 -14.31 -9.71 4.00
CA ALA A 129 -14.19 -8.26 3.88
C ALA A 129 -13.15 -7.67 4.85
N ALA A 130 -13.14 -8.13 6.11
CA ALA A 130 -12.15 -7.73 7.10
C ALA A 130 -10.73 -8.13 6.65
N LEU A 131 -10.54 -9.35 6.16
CA LEU A 131 -9.26 -9.83 5.63
C LEU A 131 -8.81 -9.04 4.39
N VAL A 132 -9.74 -8.66 3.52
CA VAL A 132 -9.45 -7.81 2.36
C VAL A 132 -9.01 -6.41 2.80
N ILE A 133 -9.67 -5.81 3.80
CA ILE A 133 -9.26 -4.51 4.35
C ILE A 133 -7.85 -4.60 4.94
N GLU A 134 -7.60 -5.62 5.76
CA GLU A 134 -6.30 -5.84 6.40
C GLU A 134 -5.18 -6.09 5.38
N GLY A 135 -5.42 -7.00 4.43
CA GLY A 135 -4.41 -7.45 3.47
C GLY A 135 -4.19 -6.52 2.26
N LEU A 136 -5.19 -5.73 1.87
CA LEU A 136 -5.11 -4.89 0.65
C LEU A 136 -5.25 -3.39 0.91
N ALA A 137 -5.98 -2.94 1.94
CA ALA A 137 -6.19 -1.50 2.16
C ALA A 137 -5.31 -0.91 3.26
N LEU A 138 -5.02 -1.66 4.32
CA LEU A 138 -4.37 -1.13 5.51
C LEU A 138 -2.99 -0.55 5.19
N LEU A 139 -2.15 -1.32 4.50
CA LEU A 139 -0.79 -0.93 4.17
C LEU A 139 -0.73 0.27 3.20
N PRO A 140 -1.42 0.28 2.05
CA PRO A 140 -1.43 1.44 1.17
C PRO A 140 -2.07 2.68 1.81
N ALA A 141 -3.03 2.54 2.73
CA ALA A 141 -3.55 3.68 3.48
C ALA A 141 -2.48 4.33 4.37
N LEU A 142 -1.69 3.52 5.09
CA LEU A 142 -0.59 4.01 5.93
C LEU A 142 0.53 4.64 5.09
N GLN A 143 0.87 4.02 3.96
CA GLN A 143 1.89 4.51 3.04
C GLN A 143 1.48 5.79 2.34
N LEU A 144 0.22 5.89 1.90
CA LEU A 144 -0.34 7.12 1.34
C LEU A 144 -0.31 8.26 2.39
N GLY A 145 -0.68 7.97 3.64
CA GLY A 145 -0.57 8.92 4.74
C GLY A 145 0.87 9.39 4.99
N TYR A 146 1.86 8.52 4.84
CA TYR A 146 3.28 8.89 4.91
C TYR A 146 3.72 9.74 3.72
N LEU A 147 3.34 9.37 2.49
CA LEU A 147 3.70 10.07 1.26
C LEU A 147 3.13 11.49 1.18
N LEU A 148 1.93 11.70 1.73
CA LEU A 148 1.27 13.01 1.73
C LEU A 148 1.86 13.95 2.78
N LYS A 149 2.47 13.43 3.85
CA LYS A 149 3.15 14.24 4.88
C LYS A 149 4.41 14.90 4.34
N GLY A 150 4.78 16.06 4.91
CA GLY A 150 5.96 16.82 4.49
C GLY A 150 7.29 16.04 4.60
N ALA A 151 7.38 15.09 5.54
CA ALA A 151 8.54 14.19 5.64
C ALA A 151 8.69 13.29 4.40
N GLY A 152 7.58 12.68 3.95
CA GLY A 152 7.54 11.87 2.73
C GLY A 152 7.91 12.70 1.51
N ARG A 153 7.31 13.89 1.32
CA ARG A 153 7.63 14.76 0.17
C ARG A 153 9.12 15.11 0.09
N ARG A 154 9.73 15.48 1.22
CA ARG A 154 11.17 15.78 1.29
C ARG A 154 12.05 14.57 0.98
N ALA A 155 11.66 13.37 1.41
CA ALA A 155 12.39 12.14 1.12
C ALA A 155 12.44 11.81 -0.39
N PHE A 156 11.49 12.31 -1.18
CA PHE A 156 11.44 12.18 -2.64
C PHE A 156 11.88 13.44 -3.39
N GLY A 157 12.46 14.43 -2.70
CA GLY A 157 12.96 15.65 -3.33
C GLY A 157 11.87 16.64 -3.75
N ARG A 158 10.69 16.61 -3.11
CA ARG A 158 9.66 17.65 -3.24
C ARG A 158 9.62 18.52 -1.99
N SER A 159 10.03 19.78 -2.15
CA SER A 159 9.89 20.88 -1.18
C SER A 159 8.69 21.74 -1.53
#